data_AF-A0A1H0IKG1-F1
#
_entry.id   AF-A0A1H0IKG1-F1
#
_cell.length_a   1.000
_cell.length_b   1.000
_cell.length_c   1.000
_cell.angle_alpha   90.00
_cell.angle_beta   90.00
_cell.angle_gamma   90.00
#
_symmetry.space_group_name_H-M   'P 1'
#
loop_
_entity.id
_entity.type
_entity.pdbx_description
1 polymer ?
#
loop_
_entity_poly.entity_id
_entity_poly.type
_entity_poly.pdbx_seq_one_letter_code
_entity_poly.pdbx_strand_id
1 'polypeptide(L)'
;MKVEIATLQSLAGQCRAEAADTTARHAGLSSTVGASVLEGWTDSQAAARFTELYEQWRLSAQGVSDALTGMGGLLDGVATSYQQHEADVAARIGALM
;
A
#
# COMPACT_ATOMS: atom_id res chain seq x y z
N MET A 1 -9.10 19.43 -17.07
CA MET A 1 -9.90 18.62 -16.12
C MET A 1 -9.15 18.62 -14.79
N LYS A 2 -9.67 19.31 -13.75
CA LYS A 2 -9.04 19.33 -12.41
C LYS A 2 -9.56 18.10 -11.68
N VAL A 3 -8.68 17.21 -11.25
CA VAL A 3 -9.10 16.12 -10.35
C VAL A 3 -9.52 16.77 -9.03
N GLU A 4 -10.70 16.42 -8.53
CA GLU A 4 -11.19 16.97 -7.27
C GLU A 4 -10.33 16.47 -6.10
N ILE A 5 -10.04 17.37 -5.14
CA ILE A 5 -9.24 17.05 -3.94
C ILE A 5 -9.87 15.89 -3.16
N ALA A 6 -11.19 15.86 -3.05
CA ALA A 6 -11.94 14.78 -2.41
C ALA A 6 -11.71 13.42 -3.10
N THR A 7 -11.63 13.41 -4.44
CA THR A 7 -11.33 12.20 -5.21
C THR A 7 -9.91 11.70 -4.96
N LEU A 8 -8.93 12.61 -4.89
CA LEU A 8 -7.54 12.24 -4.57
C LEU A 8 -7.42 11.66 -3.16
N GLN A 9 -8.05 12.29 -2.17
CA GLN A 9 -8.02 11.83 -0.78
C GLN A 9 -8.75 10.49 -0.61
N SER A 10 -9.89 10.31 -1.29
CA SER A 10 -10.62 9.04 -1.29
C SER A 10 -9.78 7.91 -1.88
N LEU A 11 -9.16 8.14 -3.04
CA LEU A 11 -8.30 7.14 -3.67
C LEU A 11 -7.05 6.86 -2.83
N ALA A 12 -6.45 7.88 -2.20
CA ALA A 12 -5.34 7.70 -1.27
C ALA A 12 -5.72 6.81 -0.09
N GLY A 13 -6.91 7.03 0.48
CA GLY A 13 -7.48 6.19 1.53
C GLY A 13 -7.68 4.75 1.08
N GLN A 14 -8.23 4.54 -0.12
CA GLN A 14 -8.44 3.21 -0.69
C GLN A 14 -7.12 2.46 -0.90
N CYS A 15 -6.09 3.11 -1.46
CA CYS A 15 -4.78 2.48 -1.63
C CYS A 15 -4.18 2.02 -0.30
N ARG A 16 -4.27 2.83 0.76
CA ARG A 16 -3.76 2.48 2.10
C ARG A 16 -4.58 1.35 2.74
N ALA A 17 -5.89 1.37 2.59
CA ALA A 17 -6.77 0.31 3.09
C ALA A 17 -6.46 -1.03 2.42
N GLU A 18 -6.29 -1.03 1.09
CA GLU A 18 -5.94 -2.22 0.32
C GLU A 18 -4.55 -2.76 0.71
N ALA A 19 -3.57 -1.88 0.95
CA ALA A 19 -2.25 -2.28 1.43
C ALA A 19 -2.32 -3.00 2.79
N ALA A 20 -3.14 -2.47 3.71
CA ALA A 20 -3.33 -3.04 5.03
C ALA A 20 -4.03 -4.41 4.99
N ASP A 21 -5.11 -4.53 4.21
CA ASP A 21 -5.82 -5.80 4.03
C ASP A 21 -4.93 -6.85 3.37
N THR A 22 -4.20 -6.47 2.31
CA THR A 22 -3.22 -7.33 1.64
C THR A 22 -2.16 -7.83 2.61
N THR A 23 -1.59 -6.94 3.43
CA THR A 23 -0.60 -7.30 4.46
C THR A 23 -1.19 -8.27 5.48
N ALA A 24 -2.41 -8.04 5.96
CA ALA A 24 -3.06 -8.89 6.95
C ALA A 24 -3.34 -10.30 6.40
N ARG A 25 -3.86 -10.40 5.17
CA ARG A 25 -4.10 -11.69 4.50
C ARG A 25 -2.81 -12.47 4.28
N HIS A 26 -1.76 -11.78 3.85
CA HIS A 26 -0.44 -12.39 3.67
C HIS A 26 0.16 -12.87 4.99
N ALA A 27 0.05 -12.10 6.08
CA ALA A 27 0.51 -12.51 7.41
C ALA A 27 -0.26 -13.76 7.90
N GLY A 28 -1.57 -13.81 7.69
CA GLY A 28 -2.41 -14.96 8.04
C GLY A 28 -1.98 -16.23 7.29
N LEU A 29 -1.82 -16.16 5.97
CA LEU A 29 -1.38 -17.32 5.17
C LEU A 29 0.06 -17.73 5.51
N SER A 30 0.96 -16.77 5.65
CA SER A 30 2.36 -16.98 6.05
C SER A 30 2.47 -17.77 7.37
N SER A 31 1.71 -17.36 8.39
CA SER A 31 1.68 -18.07 9.68
C SER A 31 1.18 -19.52 9.55
N THR A 32 0.17 -19.75 8.70
CA THR A 32 -0.38 -21.08 8.46
C THR A 32 0.62 -21.97 7.72
N VAL A 33 1.31 -21.43 6.71
CA VAL A 33 2.35 -22.14 5.95
C VAL A 33 3.53 -22.49 6.84
N GLY A 34 4.01 -21.55 7.66
CA GLY A 34 5.12 -21.78 8.60
C GLY A 34 4.82 -22.92 9.58
N ALA A 35 3.68 -22.84 10.28
CA ALA A 35 3.30 -23.80 11.31
C ALA A 35 2.91 -25.19 10.78
N SER A 36 2.44 -25.29 9.53
CA SER A 36 1.92 -26.57 9.01
C SER A 36 2.87 -27.25 8.03
N VAL A 37 3.44 -26.48 7.11
CA VAL A 37 4.18 -27.02 5.97
C VAL A 37 5.67 -27.02 6.26
N LEU A 38 6.21 -25.89 6.70
CA LEU A 38 7.67 -25.73 6.82
C LEU A 38 8.26 -26.35 8.08
N GLU A 39 7.49 -26.52 9.16
CA GLU A 39 7.97 -27.16 10.40
C GLU A 39 8.14 -28.70 10.29
N GLY A 40 7.39 -29.37 9.41
CA GLY A 40 7.35 -30.83 9.32
C GLY A 40 7.78 -31.43 7.98
N TRP A 41 7.90 -30.60 6.93
CA TRP A 41 8.22 -31.06 5.58
C TRP A 41 9.44 -30.31 5.04
N THR A 42 10.62 -30.84 5.35
CA THR A 42 11.92 -30.26 4.94
C THR A 42 12.75 -31.19 4.07
N ASP A 43 12.57 -32.50 4.18
CA ASP A 43 13.52 -33.50 3.68
C ASP A 43 13.16 -34.01 2.27
N SER A 44 12.73 -33.12 1.38
CA SER A 44 12.44 -33.47 -0.02
C SER A 44 12.73 -32.32 -0.99
N GLN A 45 12.99 -32.65 -2.26
CA GLN A 45 13.11 -31.61 -3.31
C GLN A 45 11.84 -30.77 -3.44
N ALA A 46 10.67 -31.36 -3.19
CA ALA A 46 9.41 -30.63 -3.22
C ALA A 46 9.31 -29.58 -2.10
N ALA A 47 9.79 -29.91 -0.90
CA ALA A 47 9.89 -28.96 0.22
C ALA A 47 10.82 -27.78 -0.10
N ALA A 48 11.97 -28.06 -0.72
CA ALA A 48 12.90 -27.02 -1.17
C ALA A 48 12.25 -26.09 -2.22
N ARG A 49 11.59 -26.65 -3.24
CA ARG A 49 10.88 -25.87 -4.27
C ARG A 49 9.71 -25.07 -3.71
N PHE A 50 8.97 -25.65 -2.77
CA PHE A 50 7.89 -24.95 -2.09
C PHE A 50 8.43 -23.75 -1.31
N THR A 51 9.52 -23.92 -0.57
CA THR A 51 10.16 -22.84 0.20
C THR A 51 10.64 -21.70 -0.70
N GLU A 52 11.23 -22.02 -1.86
CA GLU A 52 11.61 -21.02 -2.86
C GLU A 52 10.40 -20.20 -3.35
N LEU A 53 9.31 -20.88 -3.73
CA LEU A 53 8.08 -20.22 -4.19
C LEU A 53 7.42 -19.40 -3.07
N TYR A 54 7.47 -19.89 -1.84
CA TYR A 54 6.96 -19.19 -0.68
C TYR A 54 7.71 -17.88 -0.42
N GLU A 55 9.04 -17.88 -0.46
CA GLU A 55 9.82 -16.65 -0.31
C GLU A 55 9.59 -15.66 -1.47
N GLN A 56 9.49 -16.17 -2.70
CA GLN A 56 9.13 -15.33 -3.85
C GLN A 56 7.77 -14.67 -3.66
N TRP A 57 6.76 -15.46 -3.26
CA TRP A 57 5.43 -14.95 -2.95
C TRP A 57 5.49 -13.89 -1.85
N ARG A 58 6.21 -14.14 -0.75
CA ARG A 58 6.34 -13.21 0.38
C ARG A 58 6.96 -11.87 -0.04
N LEU A 59 8.00 -11.89 -0.88
CA LEU A 59 8.64 -10.68 -1.40
C LEU A 59 7.71 -9.92 -2.35
N SER A 60 7.03 -10.61 -3.26
CA SER A 60 6.05 -9.98 -4.17
C SER A 60 4.88 -9.36 -3.41
N ALA A 61 4.37 -10.06 -2.40
CA ALA A 61 3.33 -9.61 -1.48
C ALA A 61 3.68 -8.29 -0.77
N GLN A 62 4.92 -8.20 -0.26
CA GLN A 62 5.42 -6.97 0.36
C GLN A 62 5.49 -5.83 -0.66
N GLY A 63 6.04 -6.09 -1.86
CA GLY A 63 6.16 -5.09 -2.92
C GLY A 63 4.82 -4.49 -3.36
N VAL A 64 3.74 -5.28 -3.38
CA VAL A 64 2.38 -4.77 -3.65
C VAL A 64 1.92 -3.79 -2.57
N SER A 65 2.12 -4.12 -1.30
CA SER A 65 1.70 -3.29 -0.17
C SER A 65 2.51 -1.98 -0.11
N ASP A 66 3.81 -2.04 -0.41
CA ASP A 66 4.69 -0.89 -0.50
C ASP A 66 4.27 0.04 -1.65
N ALA A 67 3.96 -0.52 -2.82
CA ALA A 67 3.48 0.23 -3.98
C ALA A 67 2.14 0.93 -3.68
N LEU A 68 1.19 0.21 -3.09
CA LEU A 68 -0.11 0.77 -2.68
C LEU A 68 0.07 1.91 -1.66
N THR A 69 0.93 1.72 -0.67
CA THR A 69 1.25 2.76 0.32
C THR A 69 1.88 3.99 -0.33
N GLY A 70 2.83 3.79 -1.24
CA GLY A 70 3.48 4.87 -1.99
C GLY A 70 2.51 5.65 -2.87
N MET A 71 1.64 4.95 -3.60
CA MET A 71 0.57 5.58 -4.39
C MET A 71 -0.35 6.42 -3.51
N GLY A 72 -0.77 5.88 -2.35
CA GLY A 72 -1.57 6.63 -1.38
C GLY A 72 -0.88 7.89 -0.87
N GLY A 73 0.42 7.79 -0.54
CA GLY A 73 1.23 8.93 -0.11
C GLY A 73 1.36 10.03 -1.17
N LEU A 74 1.57 9.65 -2.44
CA LEU A 74 1.65 10.60 -3.56
C LEU A 74 0.31 11.34 -3.76
N LEU A 75 -0.81 10.61 -3.74
CA LEU A 75 -2.14 11.20 -3.90
C LEU A 75 -2.47 12.20 -2.78
N ASP A 76 -2.10 11.87 -1.54
CA ASP A 76 -2.30 12.73 -0.37
C ASP A 76 -1.41 13.99 -0.43
N GLY A 77 -0.16 13.84 -0.88
CA GLY A 77 0.76 14.94 -1.11
C GLY A 77 0.25 15.91 -2.18
N VAL A 78 -0.28 15.38 -3.29
CA VAL A 78 -0.90 16.20 -4.35
C VAL A 78 -2.14 16.93 -3.82
N ALA A 79 -3.02 16.25 -3.08
CA ALA A 79 -4.20 16.86 -2.46
C ALA A 79 -3.81 18.03 -1.53
N THR A 80 -2.80 17.82 -0.68
CA THR A 80 -2.27 18.84 0.24
C THR A 80 -1.72 20.04 -0.52
N SER A 81 -0.93 19.81 -1.58
CA SER A 81 -0.39 20.89 -2.42
C SER A 81 -1.50 21.73 -3.07
N TYR A 82 -2.60 21.10 -3.50
CA TYR A 82 -3.73 21.84 -4.08
C TYR A 82 -4.44 22.70 -3.04
N GLN A 83 -4.67 22.17 -1.83
CA GLN A 83 -5.31 22.93 -0.74
C GLN A 83 -4.46 24.14 -0.32
N GLN A 84 -3.14 23.97 -0.21
CA GLN A 84 -2.22 25.06 0.10
C GLN A 84 -2.25 26.15 -0.97
N HIS A 85 -2.20 25.76 -2.24
CA HIS A 85 -2.27 26.72 -3.35
C HIS A 85 -3.59 27.52 -3.34
N GLU A 86 -4.72 26.88 -3.02
CA GLU A 86 -6.01 27.58 -2.88
C GLU A 86 -6.02 28.57 -1.70
N ALA A 87 -5.45 28.19 -0.55
CA ALA A 87 -5.34 29.06 0.61
C ALA A 87 -4.46 30.29 0.33
N ASP A 88 -3.33 30.11 -0.37
CA ASP A 88 -2.43 31.20 -0.74
C ASP A 88 -3.09 32.21 -1.68
N VAL A 89 -3.86 31.71 -2.67
CA VAL A 89 -4.63 32.57 -3.57
C VAL A 89 -5.69 33.35 -2.80
N ALA A 90 -6.43 32.70 -1.89
CA ALA A 90 -7.44 33.36 -1.07
C ALA A 90 -6.81 34.46 -0.17
N ALA A 91 -5.65 34.19 0.43
CA ALA A 91 -4.92 35.16 1.26
C ALA A 91 -4.48 36.38 0.45
N ARG A 92 -3.97 36.17 -0.78
CA ARG A 92 -3.58 37.26 -1.69
C ARG A 92 -4.76 38.13 -2.10
N ILE A 93 -5.91 37.52 -2.41
CA ILE A 93 -7.13 38.27 -2.75
C ILE A 93 -7.62 39.06 -1.53
N GLY A 94 -7.62 38.45 -0.34
CA GLY A 94 -7.99 39.13 0.91
C GLY A 94 -7.08 40.30 1.28
N ALA A 95 -5.80 40.26 0.89
CA ALA A 95 -4.85 41.35 1.12
C ALA A 95 -5.00 42.53 0.13
N LEU A 96 -5.73 42.36 -0.97
CA LEU A 96 -5.99 43.39 -1.99
C LEU A 96 -7.33 44.10 -1.81
N MET A 97 -8.15 43.66 -0.84
CA MET A 97 -9.43 44.27 -0.47
C MET A 97 -9.31 45.05 0.84
#